data_AF-A0A109Q707-F1
#
_entry.id   AF-A0A109Q707-F1
#
_cell.length_a   1.000
_cell.length_b   1.000
_cell.length_c   1.000
_cell.angle_alpha   90.00
_cell.angle_beta   90.00
_cell.angle_gamma   90.00
#
_symmetry.space_group_name_H-M   'P 1'
#
loop_
_entity.id
_entity.type
_entity.pdbx_description
1 polymer ?
#
loop_
_entity_poly.entity_id
_entity_poly.type
_entity_poly.pdbx_seq_one_letter_code
_entity_poly.pdbx_strand_id
1 'polypeptide(L)'
;MDVSQVGLTQPIAPTLSQAAPTNQVESKVSFGDTLKQAINSVNEAQQKSDLMTNKLIAGQDVELSDVMITAQKASVTLNTALQIRNKAVEAYQEIMRMSV
;
A
#
# COMPACT_ATOMS: atom_id res chain seq x y z
N MET A 1 4.70 -13.30 -77.13
CA MET A 1 5.46 -12.16 -76.62
C MET A 1 4.50 -11.41 -75.71
N ASP A 2 4.66 -11.35 -74.40
CA ASP A 2 5.86 -11.41 -73.59
C ASP A 2 5.51 -12.07 -72.24
N VAL A 3 6.40 -12.93 -71.77
CA VAL A 3 6.38 -13.54 -70.44
C VAL A 3 7.46 -12.84 -69.64
N SER A 4 7.08 -12.04 -68.65
CA SER A 4 7.89 -11.55 -67.51
C SER A 4 7.00 -10.55 -66.75
N GLN A 5 6.89 -10.52 -65.43
CA GLN A 5 7.81 -10.94 -64.40
C GLN A 5 7.03 -11.10 -63.10
N VAL A 6 7.40 -12.14 -62.36
CA VAL A 6 7.00 -12.39 -60.97
C VAL A 6 7.36 -11.19 -60.09
N GLY A 7 6.36 -10.59 -59.45
CA GLY A 7 6.48 -9.59 -58.39
C GLY A 7 5.90 -10.11 -57.08
N LEU A 8 6.70 -10.91 -56.39
CA LEU A 8 6.80 -11.08 -54.93
C LEU A 8 5.52 -10.91 -54.09
N THR A 9 5.08 -12.05 -53.56
CA THR A 9 4.26 -12.20 -52.35
C THR A 9 4.70 -11.25 -51.23
N GLN A 10 3.83 -10.33 -50.82
CA GLN A 10 3.98 -9.64 -49.54
C GLN A 10 3.20 -10.41 -48.47
N PRO A 11 3.86 -10.88 -47.40
CA PRO A 11 3.17 -11.50 -46.28
C PRO A 11 2.32 -10.47 -45.54
N ILE A 12 1.08 -10.86 -45.25
CA ILE A 12 0.20 -10.19 -44.29
C ILE A 12 0.88 -10.12 -42.92
N ALA A 13 1.47 -8.96 -42.61
CA ALA A 13 1.94 -8.68 -41.25
C ALA A 13 0.72 -8.46 -40.35
N PRO A 14 0.62 -9.12 -39.19
CA PRO A 14 -0.38 -8.76 -38.21
C PRO A 14 -0.08 -7.33 -37.76
N THR A 15 -1.08 -6.46 -37.90
CA THR A 15 -1.08 -5.17 -37.24
C THR A 15 -1.07 -5.42 -35.74
N LEU A 16 0.13 -5.47 -35.15
CA LEU A 16 0.30 -5.11 -33.75
C LEU A 16 -0.07 -3.63 -33.68
N SER A 17 -1.37 -3.42 -33.47
CA SER A 17 -1.93 -2.19 -32.93
C SER A 17 -1.04 -1.80 -31.78
N GLN A 18 -0.24 -0.77 -32.01
CA GLN A 18 0.58 -0.12 -31.01
C GLN A 18 -0.41 0.47 -30.00
N ALA A 19 -0.76 -0.35 -29.01
CA ALA A 19 -1.41 0.12 -27.81
C ALA A 19 -0.48 1.20 -27.26
N ALA A 20 -1.01 2.42 -27.26
CA ALA A 20 -0.43 3.58 -26.62
C ALA A 20 0.17 3.18 -25.26
N PRO A 21 1.24 3.86 -24.78
CA PRO A 21 1.59 3.75 -23.39
C PRO A 21 0.36 4.18 -22.61
N THR A 22 -0.38 3.20 -22.08
CA THR A 22 -1.30 3.42 -21.00
C THR A 22 -0.37 3.84 -19.87
N ASN A 23 -0.09 5.14 -19.79
CA ASN A 23 0.12 5.80 -18.51
C ASN A 23 -1.15 5.50 -17.73
N GLN A 24 -1.18 4.30 -17.17
CA GLN A 24 -1.87 4.04 -15.94
C GLN A 24 -1.18 5.01 -14.99
N VAL A 25 -1.77 6.20 -14.87
CA VAL A 25 -1.81 6.91 -13.61
C VAL A 25 -2.57 5.94 -12.71
N GLU A 26 -1.86 4.88 -12.31
CA GLU A 26 -2.13 4.11 -11.13
C GLU A 26 -2.29 5.18 -10.08
N SER A 27 -3.54 5.42 -9.70
CA SER A 27 -3.95 6.47 -8.79
C SER A 27 -2.92 6.51 -7.70
N LYS A 28 -2.01 7.48 -7.79
CA LYS A 28 -0.84 7.56 -6.93
C LYS A 28 -1.46 8.02 -5.62
N VAL A 29 -1.96 7.07 -4.84
CA VAL A 29 -2.35 7.31 -3.46
C VAL A 29 -1.08 7.88 -2.86
N SER A 30 -1.07 9.20 -2.72
CA SER A 30 0.13 9.90 -2.30
C SER A 30 0.42 9.40 -0.90
N PHE A 31 1.69 9.24 -0.55
CA PHE A 31 2.05 8.93 0.83
C PHE A 31 1.38 9.92 1.81
N GLY A 32 1.18 11.17 1.39
CA GLY A 32 0.42 12.17 2.14
C GLY A 32 -1.06 11.83 2.33
N ASP A 33 -1.72 11.22 1.33
CA ASP A 33 -3.12 10.78 1.44
C ASP A 33 -3.23 9.58 2.38
N THR A 34 -2.31 8.61 2.28
CA THR A 34 -2.22 7.48 3.21
C THR A 34 -1.95 7.95 4.64
N LEU A 35 -1.06 8.93 4.83
CA LEU A 35 -0.76 9.50 6.14
C LEU A 35 -1.97 10.23 6.73
N LYS A 36 -2.68 11.01 5.90
CA LYS A 36 -3.91 11.69 6.33
C LYS A 36 -5.00 10.70 6.71
N GLN A 37 -5.13 9.62 5.97
CA GLN A 37 -6.08 8.55 6.26
C GLN A 37 -5.70 7.78 7.53
N ALA A 38 -4.41 7.56 7.77
CA ALA A 38 -3.92 6.97 9.02
C ALA A 38 -4.21 7.87 10.23
N ILE A 39 -3.99 9.19 10.13
CA ILE A 39 -4.32 10.15 11.20
C ILE A 39 -5.83 10.16 11.50
N ASN A 40 -6.67 10.16 10.46
CA ASN A 40 -8.12 10.07 10.65
C ASN A 40 -8.53 8.74 11.32
N SER A 41 -7.91 7.64 10.92
CA SER A 41 -8.19 6.33 11.51
C SER A 41 -7.78 6.25 12.99
N VAL A 42 -6.69 6.91 13.38
CA VAL A 42 -6.30 7.05 14.81
C VAL A 42 -7.32 7.88 15.59
N ASN A 43 -7.84 8.96 14.99
CA ASN A 43 -8.88 9.78 15.64
C ASN A 43 -10.18 8.98 15.87
N GLU A 44 -10.63 8.23 14.86
CA GLU A 44 -11.77 7.32 15.01
C GLU A 44 -11.52 6.22 16.04
N ALA A 45 -10.31 5.65 16.07
CA ALA A 45 -9.93 4.65 17.05
C ALA A 45 -9.95 5.21 18.48
N GLN A 46 -9.49 6.45 18.69
CA GLN A 46 -9.59 7.14 19.98
C GLN A 46 -11.04 7.32 20.43
N GLN A 47 -11.89 7.90 19.57
CA GLN A 47 -13.31 8.09 19.92
C GLN A 47 -14.00 6.76 20.25
N LYS A 48 -13.70 5.71 19.48
CA LYS A 48 -14.22 4.36 19.73
C LYS A 48 -13.71 3.81 21.07
N SER A 49 -12.44 4.06 21.40
CA SER A 49 -11.84 3.63 22.67
C SER A 49 -12.43 4.38 23.87
N ASP A 50 -12.77 5.66 23.73
CA ASP A 50 -13.44 6.43 24.79
C ASP A 50 -14.86 5.89 25.03
N LEU A 51 -15.56 5.51 23.96
CA LEU A 51 -16.88 4.91 24.02
C LEU A 51 -16.82 3.49 24.63
N MET A 52 -15.81 2.70 24.28
CA MET A 52 -15.56 1.39 24.89
C MET A 52 -15.11 1.50 26.35
N THR A 53 -14.31 2.51 26.72
CA THR A 53 -13.88 2.75 28.11
C THR A 53 -15.10 3.09 28.98
N ASN A 54 -16.02 3.92 28.47
CA ASN A 54 -17.30 4.17 29.14
C ASN A 54 -18.13 2.88 29.31
N LYS A 55 -18.11 1.98 28.31
CA LYS A 55 -18.77 0.66 28.41
C LYS A 55 -18.03 -0.31 29.34
N LEU A 56 -16.72 -0.20 29.47
CA LEU A 56 -15.89 -1.06 30.33
C LEU A 56 -16.03 -0.68 31.81
N ILE A 57 -16.12 0.62 32.11
CA ILE A 57 -16.49 1.12 33.45
C ILE A 57 -17.88 0.59 33.84
N ALA A 58 -18.73 0.24 32.87
CA ALA A 58 -20.01 -0.43 33.09
C ALA A 58 -19.90 -1.95 33.39
N GLY A 59 -18.69 -2.53 33.45
CA GLY A 59 -18.41 -3.83 34.09
C GLY A 59 -18.60 -5.08 33.23
N GLN A 60 -17.99 -5.15 32.03
CA GLN A 60 -18.07 -6.35 31.18
C GLN A 60 -16.84 -7.27 31.28
N ASP A 61 -17.14 -8.56 31.17
CA ASP A 61 -16.35 -9.78 31.40
C ASP A 61 -15.05 -9.85 30.55
N VAL A 62 -13.89 -10.01 31.21
CA VAL A 62 -12.60 -10.20 30.51
C VAL A 62 -11.87 -11.41 31.12
N GLU A 63 -11.62 -12.44 30.32
CA GLU A 63 -10.81 -13.59 30.72
C GLU A 63 -9.31 -13.25 30.74
N LEU A 64 -8.61 -13.64 31.81
CA LEU A 64 -7.17 -13.36 32.02
C LEU A 64 -6.27 -13.88 30.88
N SER A 65 -6.68 -14.96 30.22
CA SER A 65 -6.02 -15.56 29.04
C SER A 65 -5.95 -14.59 27.87
N ASP A 66 -7.02 -13.85 27.59
CA ASP A 66 -7.09 -12.87 26.50
C ASP A 66 -6.18 -11.67 26.77
N VAL A 67 -6.02 -11.26 28.03
CA VAL A 67 -5.10 -10.18 28.42
C VAL A 67 -3.65 -10.56 28.10
N MET A 68 -3.23 -11.79 28.42
CA MET A 68 -1.86 -12.26 28.14
C MET A 68 -1.58 -12.39 26.64
N ILE A 69 -2.53 -12.96 25.87
CA ILE A 69 -2.41 -13.07 24.41
C ILE A 69 -2.34 -11.67 23.78
N THR A 70 -3.18 -10.75 24.24
CA THR A 70 -3.19 -9.37 23.76
C THR A 70 -1.87 -8.66 24.07
N ALA A 71 -1.31 -8.85 25.27
CA ALA A 71 -0.02 -8.27 25.65
C ALA A 71 1.12 -8.81 24.77
N GLN A 72 1.15 -10.12 24.50
CA GLN A 72 2.15 -10.72 23.62
C GLN A 72 2.01 -10.23 22.18
N LYS A 73 0.77 -10.15 21.67
CA LYS A 73 0.49 -9.61 20.33
C LYS A 73 0.93 -8.15 20.22
N ALA A 74 0.62 -7.32 21.22
CA ALA A 74 1.02 -5.91 21.26
C ALA A 74 2.56 -5.76 21.24
N SER A 75 3.28 -6.58 22.00
CA SER A 75 4.75 -6.58 22.02
C SER A 75 5.34 -6.91 20.64
N VAL A 76 4.82 -7.93 19.98
CA VAL A 76 5.28 -8.31 18.62
C VAL A 76 4.94 -7.21 17.61
N THR A 77 3.72 -6.67 17.64
CA THR A 77 3.30 -5.59 16.75
C THR A 77 4.12 -4.32 16.94
N LEU A 78 4.46 -3.95 18.18
CA LEU A 78 5.31 -2.80 18.47
C LEU A 78 6.72 -2.97 17.87
N ASN A 79 7.32 -4.15 18.03
CA ASN A 79 8.62 -4.45 17.43
C ASN A 79 8.59 -4.34 15.90
N THR A 80 7.54 -4.86 15.26
CA THR A 80 7.35 -4.72 13.81
C THR A 80 7.18 -3.26 13.40
N ALA A 81 6.41 -2.47 14.15
CA ALA A 81 6.22 -1.05 13.87
C ALA A 81 7.54 -0.26 13.96
N LEU A 82 8.41 -0.59 14.93
CA LEU A 82 9.74 0.00 15.04
C LEU A 82 10.62 -0.33 13.83
N GLN A 83 10.57 -1.56 13.32
CA GLN A 83 11.31 -1.94 12.11
C GLN A 83 10.80 -1.18 10.88
N ILE A 84 9.48 -1.08 10.71
CA ILE A 84 8.88 -0.30 9.63
C ILE A 84 9.27 1.18 9.73
N ARG A 85 9.24 1.76 10.94
CA ARG A 85 9.69 3.14 11.19
C ARG A 85 11.15 3.32 10.76
N ASN A 86 12.04 2.42 11.18
CA ASN A 86 13.45 2.51 10.83
C ASN A 86 13.65 2.44 9.31
N LYS A 87 12.95 1.52 8.63
CA LYS A 87 12.99 1.40 7.16
C LYS A 87 12.43 2.62 6.44
N ALA A 88 11.38 3.25 6.97
CA ALA A 88 10.83 4.48 6.40
C ALA A 88 11.81 5.66 6.55
N VAL A 89 12.51 5.75 7.69
CA VAL A 89 13.55 6.78 7.91
C VAL A 89 14.75 6.54 6.98
N GLU A 90 15.20 5.29 6.84
CA GLU A 90 16.26 4.92 5.88
C GLU A 90 15.87 5.29 4.45
N ALA A 91 14.64 4.96 4.02
CA ALA A 91 14.15 5.31 2.69
C ALA A 91 14.10 6.82 2.46
N TYR A 92 13.73 7.60 3.47
CA TYR A 92 13.75 9.06 3.39
C TYR A 92 15.18 9.61 3.27
N GLN A 93 16.12 9.08 4.07
CA GLN A 93 17.53 9.45 4.00
C GLN A 93 18.14 9.09 2.64
N GLU A 94 17.79 7.94 2.07
CA GLU A 94 18.29 7.50 0.76
C GLU A 94 17.79 8.41 -0.37
N ILE A 95 16.50 8.79 -0.37
CA ILE A 95 15.94 9.74 -1.34
C ILE A 95 16.66 11.09 -1.26
N MET A 96 16.98 11.57 -0.05
CA MET A 96 17.77 12.79 0.14
C MET A 96 19.19 12.66 -0.42
N ARG A 97 19.84 11.50 -0.26
CA ARG A 97 21.18 11.23 -0.80
C ARG A 97 21.21 11.10 -2.31
N MET A 98 20.12 10.67 -2.94
CA MET A 98 20.01 10.61 -4.41
C MET A 98 19.75 11.98 -5.05
N SER A 99 19.29 12.98 -4.28
CA SER A 99 18.83 14.28 -4.82
C SER A 99 19.87 15.41 -4.72
N VAL A 100 21.13 15.11 -4.41
CA VAL A 100 22.23 16.10 -4.40
C VAL A 100 23.20 15.88 -5.56
#